data_AF-Q9TSP8-F1
#
_entry.id   AF-Q9TSP8-F1
#
_cell.length_a   1.000
_cell.length_b   1.000
_cell.length_c   1.000
_cell.angle_alpha   90.00
_cell.angle_beta   90.00
_cell.angle_gamma   90.00
#
_symmetry.space_group_name_H-M   'P 1'
#
loop_
_entity.id
_entity.type
_entity.pdbx_description
1 polymer ?
#
loop_
_entity_poly.entity_id
_entity_poly.type
_entity_poly.pdbx_seq_one_letter_code
_entity_poly.pdbx_strand_id
1 'polypeptide(L)'
;TTVPRRRGPKRASRIRKLFNLSKEDDVRQYVVRKPLNKEGKKPRTKAPKIQRLVTPRVLQHKRRRIALKKQRTKKNKEEAAEYAKLLAKRMKEAKEKRQEQIAKRRRLSSLRASTSKSES
;
A
#
# COMPACT_ATOMS: atom_id res chain seq x y z
N THR A 1 28.20 -25.98 42.90
CA THR A 1 26.73 -25.82 42.91
C THR A 1 26.27 -25.18 41.61
N THR A 2 25.28 -25.77 40.92
CA THR A 2 24.82 -25.25 39.61
C THR A 2 23.79 -24.13 39.81
N VAL A 3 24.09 -22.91 39.36
CA VAL A 3 23.17 -21.77 39.48
C VAL A 3 22.14 -21.81 38.34
N PRO A 4 20.83 -21.80 38.63
CA PRO A 4 19.80 -21.85 37.59
C PRO A 4 19.74 -20.55 36.78
N ARG A 5 19.25 -20.65 35.54
CA ARG A 5 19.07 -19.48 34.67
C ARG A 5 18.02 -18.53 35.24
N ARG A 6 18.41 -17.27 35.42
CA ARG A 6 17.56 -16.22 36.04
C ARG A 6 16.36 -15.77 35.20
N ARG A 7 16.37 -15.96 33.87
CA ARG A 7 15.32 -15.48 32.96
C ARG A 7 14.94 -16.55 31.93
N GLY A 8 13.64 -16.68 31.67
CA GLY A 8 13.10 -17.53 30.62
C GLY A 8 13.12 -16.88 29.22
N PRO A 9 12.75 -17.63 28.17
CA PRO A 9 12.65 -17.13 26.81
C PRO A 9 11.56 -16.06 26.62
N LYS A 10 11.84 -15.05 25.77
CA LYS A 10 10.92 -13.92 25.45
C LYS A 10 10.23 -14.03 24.09
N ARG A 11 10.87 -14.68 23.11
CA ARG A 11 10.32 -14.81 21.74
C ARG A 11 9.36 -15.98 21.69
N ALA A 12 8.22 -15.82 21.01
CA ALA A 12 7.21 -16.87 20.91
C ALA A 12 7.77 -18.22 20.43
N SER A 13 8.64 -18.20 19.40
CA SER A 13 9.28 -19.43 18.89
C SER A 13 10.19 -20.14 19.88
N ARG A 14 10.88 -19.39 20.76
CA ARG A 14 11.74 -19.99 21.80
C ARG A 14 10.94 -20.58 22.95
N ILE A 15 9.78 -20.00 23.26
CA ILE A 15 8.86 -20.56 24.27
C ILE A 15 8.27 -21.87 23.75
N ARG A 16 7.82 -21.90 22.48
CA ARG A 16 7.33 -23.14 21.85
C ARG A 16 8.36 -24.26 21.88
N LYS A 17 9.62 -23.97 21.52
CA LYS A 17 10.71 -24.97 21.56
C LYS A 17 11.00 -25.48 22.97
N LEU A 18 10.84 -24.64 24.00
CA LEU A 18 11.17 -25.02 25.38
C LEU A 18 10.13 -25.96 26.00
N PHE A 19 8.86 -25.80 25.65
CA PHE A 19 7.75 -26.61 26.16
C PHE A 19 7.21 -27.61 25.13
N ASN A 20 7.93 -27.82 24.02
CA ASN A 20 7.54 -28.69 22.91
C ASN A 20 6.11 -28.42 22.39
N LEU A 21 5.71 -27.15 22.34
CA LEU A 21 4.39 -26.74 21.88
C LEU A 21 4.27 -26.80 20.35
N SER A 22 3.05 -27.09 19.89
CA SER A 22 2.63 -26.94 18.50
C SER A 22 2.54 -25.46 18.08
N LYS A 23 2.20 -25.19 16.82
CA LYS A 23 2.05 -23.80 16.33
C LYS A 23 0.72 -23.19 16.77
N GLU A 24 -0.27 -24.05 17.01
CA GLU A 24 -1.65 -23.77 17.32
C GLU A 24 -1.81 -23.38 18.80
N ASP A 25 -0.95 -23.91 19.67
CA ASP A 25 -0.99 -23.65 21.11
C ASP A 25 -0.77 -22.17 21.48
N ASP A 26 -1.53 -21.69 22.49
CA ASP A 26 -1.36 -20.32 23.00
C ASP A 26 -0.14 -20.20 23.93
N VAL A 27 0.93 -19.68 23.34
CA VAL A 27 2.20 -19.38 24.02
C VAL A 27 2.07 -18.46 25.24
N ARG A 28 0.98 -17.67 25.36
CA ARG A 28 0.79 -16.73 26.48
C ARG A 28 0.67 -17.42 27.83
N GLN A 29 0.10 -18.62 27.86
CA GLN A 29 -0.15 -19.38 29.07
C GLN A 29 1.16 -19.99 29.62
N TYR A 30 2.07 -20.36 28.73
CA TYR A 30 3.34 -21.05 29.04
C TYR A 30 4.52 -20.12 29.28
N VAL A 31 4.29 -18.82 29.52
CA VAL A 31 5.38 -17.88 29.82
C VAL A 31 5.89 -18.08 31.24
N VAL A 32 7.18 -18.37 31.40
CA VAL A 32 7.83 -18.43 32.71
C VAL A 32 7.73 -17.07 33.42
N ARG A 33 7.03 -17.04 34.56
CA ARG A 33 6.84 -15.85 35.40
C ARG A 33 7.86 -15.85 36.53
N LYS A 34 8.40 -14.67 36.82
CA LYS A 34 9.31 -14.47 37.96
C LYS A 34 8.52 -14.02 39.19
N PRO A 35 8.57 -14.74 40.33
CA PRO A 35 8.05 -14.24 41.60
C PRO A 35 8.92 -13.09 42.11
N LEU A 36 8.26 -12.06 42.65
CA LEU A 36 8.87 -10.91 43.30
C LEU A 36 8.31 -10.83 44.71
N ASN A 37 9.10 -11.30 45.66
CA ASN A 37 8.84 -11.16 47.09
C ASN A 37 9.72 -10.02 47.58
N LYS A 38 9.08 -8.91 47.97
CA LYS A 38 9.75 -7.76 48.60
C LYS A 38 9.12 -7.56 49.97
N GLU A 39 9.93 -7.34 50.98
CA GLU A 39 9.48 -7.04 52.33
C GLU A 39 8.51 -5.85 52.34
N GLY A 40 7.42 -5.98 53.08
CA GLY A 40 6.34 -4.97 53.15
C GLY A 40 5.46 -4.86 51.90
N LYS A 41 5.63 -5.70 50.87
CA LYS A 41 4.77 -5.69 49.67
C LYS A 41 4.16 -7.06 49.40
N LYS A 42 2.89 -7.06 48.96
CA LYS A 42 2.21 -8.29 48.54
C LYS A 42 3.03 -9.02 47.47
N PRO A 43 3.13 -10.37 47.52
CA PRO A 43 3.87 -11.14 46.54
C PRO A 43 3.27 -10.92 45.15
N ARG A 44 4.11 -10.60 44.16
CA ARG A 44 3.69 -10.33 42.77
C ARG A 44 4.52 -11.15 41.80
N THR A 45 3.95 -11.50 40.65
CA THR A 45 4.68 -12.17 39.58
C THR A 45 4.86 -11.22 38.39
N LYS A 46 6.04 -11.22 37.77
CA LYS A 46 6.31 -10.50 36.51
C LYS A 46 6.55 -11.47 35.37
N ALA A 47 5.93 -11.20 34.23
CA ALA A 47 6.14 -11.92 32.98
C ALA A 47 6.82 -11.02 31.94
N PRO A 48 7.67 -11.57 31.06
CA PRO A 48 8.18 -10.83 29.92
C PRO A 48 7.07 -10.56 28.88
N LYS A 49 7.07 -9.35 28.29
CA LYS A 49 6.27 -9.08 27.07
C LYS A 49 6.75 -9.99 25.93
N ILE A 50 5.88 -10.87 25.45
CA ILE A 50 6.23 -11.82 24.39
C ILE A 50 6.51 -11.07 23.08
N GLN A 51 7.61 -11.40 22.42
CA GLN A 51 7.97 -10.84 21.12
C GLN A 51 7.65 -11.82 19.99
N ARG A 52 7.32 -11.29 18.80
CA ARG A 52 6.97 -12.06 17.61
C ARG A 52 5.74 -12.96 17.78
N LEU A 53 4.84 -12.57 18.68
CA LEU A 53 3.51 -13.17 18.79
C LEU A 53 2.61 -12.59 17.71
N VAL A 54 1.83 -13.43 17.04
CA VAL A 54 0.77 -12.98 16.13
C VAL A 54 -0.36 -12.40 16.97
N THR A 55 -0.69 -11.13 16.75
CA THR A 55 -1.76 -10.41 17.48
C THR A 55 -2.76 -9.82 16.50
N PRO A 56 -4.02 -9.55 16.92
CA PRO A 56 -5.03 -8.91 16.07
C PRO A 56 -4.54 -7.60 15.45
N ARG A 57 -3.74 -6.82 16.19
CA ARG A 57 -3.10 -5.60 15.69
C ARG A 57 -2.13 -5.84 14.53
N VAL A 58 -1.32 -6.91 14.59
CA VAL A 58 -0.42 -7.28 13.50
C VAL A 58 -1.21 -7.70 12.26
N LEU A 59 -2.31 -8.45 12.44
CA LEU A 59 -3.22 -8.84 11.36
C LEU A 59 -3.88 -7.60 10.72
N GLN A 60 -4.35 -6.66 11.53
CA GLN A 60 -4.92 -5.39 11.07
C GLN A 60 -3.90 -4.55 10.29
N HIS A 61 -2.66 -4.42 10.79
CA HIS A 61 -1.60 -3.72 10.07
C HIS A 61 -1.29 -4.38 8.71
N LYS A 62 -1.32 -5.71 8.63
CA LYS A 62 -1.16 -6.45 7.37
C LYS A 62 -2.31 -6.16 6.40
N ARG A 63 -3.56 -6.21 6.87
CA ARG A 63 -4.75 -5.86 6.07
C ARG A 63 -4.65 -4.42 5.54
N ARG A 64 -4.32 -3.45 6.40
CA ARG A 64 -4.12 -2.04 6.03
C ARG A 64 -3.06 -1.87 4.94
N ARG A 65 -1.91 -2.53 5.07
CA ARG A 65 -0.83 -2.48 4.06
C ARG A 65 -1.32 -2.94 2.69
N ILE A 66 -2.06 -4.03 2.63
CA ILE A 66 -2.62 -4.57 1.39
C ILE A 66 -3.66 -3.61 0.81
N ALA A 67 -4.55 -3.07 1.65
CA ALA A 67 -5.57 -2.11 1.24
C ALA A 67 -4.95 -0.85 0.60
N LEU A 68 -3.90 -0.28 1.22
CA LEU A 68 -3.20 0.89 0.67
C LEU A 68 -2.55 0.60 -0.68
N LYS A 69 -1.99 -0.60 -0.91
CA LYS A 69 -1.46 -0.99 -2.22
C LYS A 69 -2.57 -1.06 -3.28
N LYS A 70 -3.72 -1.64 -2.94
CA LYS A 70 -4.90 -1.68 -3.83
C LYS A 70 -5.42 -0.27 -4.14
N GLN A 71 -5.47 0.61 -3.14
CA GLN A 71 -5.91 1.98 -3.33
C GLN A 71 -4.99 2.77 -4.27
N ARG A 72 -3.66 2.63 -4.10
CA ARG A 72 -2.68 3.29 -4.98
C ARG A 72 -2.78 2.81 -6.43
N THR A 73 -2.89 1.50 -6.63
CA THR A 73 -3.04 0.93 -7.98
C THR A 73 -4.34 1.36 -8.65
N LYS A 74 -5.45 1.38 -7.91
CA LYS A 74 -6.73 1.91 -8.38
C LYS A 74 -6.62 3.37 -8.80
N LYS A 75 -6.05 4.22 -7.93
CA LYS A 75 -5.84 5.65 -8.19
C LYS A 75 -5.04 5.87 -9.48
N ASN A 76 -3.88 5.22 -9.63
CA ASN A 76 -3.04 5.38 -10.81
C ASN A 76 -3.76 4.93 -12.10
N LYS A 77 -4.59 3.88 -12.03
CA LYS A 77 -5.39 3.42 -13.17
C LYS A 77 -6.46 4.43 -13.57
N GLU A 78 -7.13 5.04 -12.59
CA GLU A 78 -8.13 6.08 -12.80
C GLU A 78 -7.51 7.34 -13.41
N GLU A 79 -6.39 7.83 -12.86
CA GLU A 79 -5.67 8.99 -13.37
C GLU A 79 -5.17 8.77 -14.81
N ALA A 80 -4.62 7.59 -15.11
CA ALA A 80 -4.18 7.25 -16.46
C ALA A 80 -5.35 7.23 -17.46
N ALA A 81 -6.50 6.67 -17.06
CA ALA A 81 -7.68 6.63 -17.91
C ALA A 81 -8.27 8.04 -18.13
N GLU A 82 -8.25 8.89 -17.12
CA GLU A 82 -8.70 10.29 -17.22
C GLU A 82 -7.79 11.10 -18.15
N TYR A 83 -6.47 10.97 -17.98
CA TYR A 83 -5.49 11.63 -18.83
C TYR A 83 -5.59 11.17 -20.29
N ALA A 84 -5.79 9.88 -20.54
CA ALA A 84 -5.97 9.34 -21.89
C ALA A 84 -7.22 9.94 -22.58
N LYS A 85 -8.34 10.09 -21.85
CA LYS A 85 -9.55 10.75 -22.36
C LYS A 85 -9.29 12.23 -22.70
N LEU A 86 -8.58 12.94 -21.83
CA LEU A 86 -8.22 14.35 -22.05
C LEU A 86 -7.33 14.50 -23.29
N LEU A 87 -6.32 13.64 -23.44
CA LEU A 87 -5.45 13.64 -24.61
C LEU A 87 -6.22 13.39 -25.90
N ALA A 88 -7.11 12.39 -25.92
CA ALA A 88 -7.93 12.11 -27.09
C ALA A 88 -8.77 13.31 -27.52
N LYS A 89 -9.38 14.03 -26.55
CA LYS A 89 -10.13 15.26 -26.81
C LYS A 89 -9.23 16.35 -27.42
N ARG A 90 -8.07 16.62 -26.83
CA ARG A 90 -7.13 17.65 -27.31
C ARG A 90 -6.58 17.34 -28.70
N MET A 91 -6.28 16.08 -28.99
CA MET A 91 -5.81 15.63 -30.30
C MET A 91 -6.90 15.78 -31.37
N LYS A 92 -8.16 15.49 -31.02
CA LYS A 92 -9.31 15.69 -31.91
C LYS A 92 -9.49 17.17 -32.24
N GLU A 93 -9.52 18.04 -31.24
CA GLU A 93 -9.64 19.50 -31.42
C GLU A 93 -8.50 20.07 -32.28
N ALA A 94 -7.27 19.62 -32.06
CA ALA A 94 -6.12 20.04 -32.87
C ALA A 94 -6.22 19.57 -34.34
N LYS A 95 -6.72 18.36 -34.56
CA LYS A 95 -6.97 17.83 -35.91
C LYS A 95 -8.06 18.61 -36.64
N GLU A 96 -9.16 18.93 -35.96
CA GLU A 96 -10.26 19.74 -36.49
C GLU A 96 -9.79 21.15 -36.86
N LYS A 97 -9.05 21.83 -35.97
CA LYS A 97 -8.43 23.14 -36.27
C LYS A 97 -7.51 23.10 -37.48
N ARG A 98 -6.70 22.05 -37.62
CA ARG A 98 -5.81 21.86 -38.78
C ARG A 98 -6.63 21.66 -40.06
N GLN A 99 -7.71 20.87 -40.02
CA GLN A 99 -8.60 20.67 -41.16
C GLN A 99 -9.30 21.97 -41.58
N GLU A 100 -9.76 22.77 -40.62
CA GLU A 100 -10.37 24.08 -40.87
C GLU A 100 -9.40 25.04 -41.57
N GLN A 101 -8.14 25.11 -41.11
CA GLN A 101 -7.10 25.91 -41.77
C GLN A 101 -6.82 25.44 -43.21
N ILE A 102 -6.78 24.13 -43.44
CA ILE A 102 -6.59 23.56 -44.79
C ILE A 102 -7.79 23.91 -45.69
N ALA A 103 -9.02 23.78 -45.18
CA ALA A 103 -10.23 24.14 -45.91
C ALA A 103 -10.25 25.63 -46.27
N LYS A 104 -9.88 26.50 -45.31
CA LYS A 104 -9.73 27.95 -45.54
C LYS A 104 -8.71 28.24 -46.63
N ARG A 105 -7.53 27.59 -46.60
CA ARG A 105 -6.49 27.76 -47.63
C ARG A 105 -6.99 27.32 -49.01
N ARG A 106 -7.67 26.16 -49.11
CA ARG A 106 -8.25 25.69 -50.37
C ARG A 106 -9.28 26.67 -50.94
N ARG A 107 -10.19 27.18 -50.10
CA ARG A 107 -11.21 28.17 -50.50
C ARG A 107 -10.59 29.48 -51.02
N LEU A 108 -9.55 29.97 -50.35
CA LEU A 108 -8.82 31.16 -50.80
C LEU A 108 -8.10 30.93 -52.15
N SER A 109 -7.51 29.74 -52.34
CA SER A 109 -6.86 29.37 -53.60
C SER A 109 -7.86 29.28 -54.76
N SER A 110 -9.04 28.71 -54.55
CA SER A 110 -10.08 28.62 -55.59
C SER A 110 -10.63 29.98 -55.98
N LEU A 111 -10.87 30.87 -55.00
CA LEU A 111 -11.31 32.25 -55.26
C LEU A 111 -10.30 33.02 -56.10
N ARG A 112 -9.00 32.89 -55.78
CA ARG A 112 -7.92 33.53 -56.54
C ARG A 112 -7.84 33.02 -57.99
N ALA A 113 -8.06 31.71 -58.20
CA ALA A 113 -8.06 31.13 -59.55
C ALA A 113 -9.28 31.55 -60.38
N SER A 114 -10.43 31.82 -59.75
CA SER A 114 -11.60 32.35 -60.46
C SER A 114 -11.42 33.81 -60.87
N THR A 115 -10.84 34.66 -60.02
CA THR A 115 -10.61 36.08 -60.35
C THR A 115 -9.58 36.26 -61.46
N SER A 116 -8.51 35.46 -61.47
CA SER A 116 -7.52 35.52 -62.55
C SER A 116 -8.09 35.12 -63.92
N LYS A 117 -9.13 34.27 -63.94
CA LYS A 117 -9.82 33.83 -65.16
C LYS A 117 -10.82 34.83 -65.70
N SER A 118 -11.34 35.74 -64.86
CA SER A 118 -12.24 36.81 -65.28
C SER A 118 -11.50 38.06 -65.77
N GLU A 119 -10.23 38.20 -65.42
CA GLU A 119 -9.36 39.32 -65.83
C GLU A 119 -8.51 39.01 -67.08
N SER A 120 -8.56 37.78 -67.60
CA SER A 120 -7.94 37.37 -68.87
C SER A 120 -8.99 37.31 -69.98
#